data_AF-A0A3V4IW10-F1
#
_entry.id   AF-A0A3V4IW10-F1
#
_cell.length_a   1.000
_cell.length_b   1.000
_cell.length_c   1.000
_cell.angle_alpha   90.00
_cell.angle_beta   90.00
_cell.angle_gamma   90.00
#
_symmetry.space_group_name_H-M   'P 1'
#
loop_
_entity.id
_entity.type
_entity.pdbx_description
1 polymer ?
#
loop_
_entity_poly.entity_id
_entity_poly.type
_entity_poly.pdbx_seq_one_letter_code
_entity_poly.pdbx_strand_id
1 'polypeptide(L)'
;MIANTAKAIEATKALVAAVPFLGSSASEKDYRDALALVDYLIENDDENPLIDFLASKIAEYEDNSEQFAEFNKSVAEMPVGVALLRTLIDQYKLSYSDLKEEIGSKSLVSQILSGQRSLTITHIKALSARFGVKPEWFL
;
A
#
# COMPACT_ATOMS: atom_id res chain seq x y z
N MET A 1 -11.03 17.23 34.87
CA MET A 1 -10.08 18.28 34.45
C MET A 1 -8.78 17.59 34.07
N ILE A 2 -8.31 17.79 32.84
CA ILE A 2 -7.03 17.22 32.39
C ILE A 2 -5.94 17.95 33.18
N ALA A 3 -5.26 17.26 34.11
CA ALA A 3 -4.34 17.88 35.06
C ALA A 3 -3.07 18.50 34.41
N ASN A 4 -2.98 18.55 33.07
CA ASN A 4 -1.77 19.01 32.40
C ASN A 4 -1.92 19.49 30.95
N THR A 5 -3.07 20.06 30.57
CA THR A 5 -3.30 20.55 29.19
C THR A 5 -2.16 21.45 28.68
N ALA A 6 -1.63 22.35 29.52
CA ALA A 6 -0.54 23.23 29.15
C ALA A 6 0.76 22.46 28.82
N LYS A 7 1.14 21.47 29.64
CA LYS A 7 2.34 20.66 29.39
C LYS A 7 2.19 19.77 28.16
N ALA A 8 0.99 19.26 27.90
CA ALA A 8 0.72 18.48 26.68
C ALA A 8 0.93 19.35 25.43
N ILE A 9 0.38 20.58 25.41
CA ILE A 9 0.57 21.52 24.30
C ILE A 9 2.06 21.87 24.11
N GLU A 10 2.80 22.08 25.20
CA GLU A 10 4.23 22.38 25.15
C GLU A 10 5.05 21.20 24.59
N ALA A 11 4.76 19.98 25.05
CA ALA A 11 5.40 18.77 24.53
C ALA A 11 5.12 18.58 23.03
N THR A 12 3.90 18.83 22.57
CA THR A 12 3.58 18.78 21.13
C THR A 12 4.36 19.82 20.33
N LYS A 13 4.53 21.05 20.84
CA LYS A 13 5.35 22.07 20.16
C LYS A 13 6.81 21.64 20.06
N ALA A 14 7.37 21.07 21.12
CA ALA A 14 8.74 20.55 21.09
C ALA A 14 8.89 19.39 20.09
N LEU A 15 7.90 18.49 20.03
CA LEU A 15 7.88 17.40 19.07
C LEU A 15 7.82 17.91 17.62
N VAL A 16 6.93 18.86 17.32
CA VAL A 16 6.83 19.46 15.97
C VAL A 16 8.09 20.23 15.61
N ALA A 17 8.77 20.86 16.57
CA ALA A 17 10.05 21.51 16.31
C ALA A 17 11.16 20.50 15.95
N ALA A 18 11.15 19.32 16.57
CA ALA A 18 12.08 18.24 16.26
C ALA A 18 11.73 17.50 14.97
N VAL A 19 10.43 17.37 14.67
CA VAL A 19 9.88 16.66 13.51
C VAL A 19 8.86 17.57 12.80
N PRO A 20 9.32 18.52 11.95
CA PRO A 20 8.45 19.50 11.30
C PRO A 20 7.30 18.89 10.48
N PHE A 21 7.49 17.67 9.99
CA PHE A 21 6.51 16.91 9.22
C PHE A 21 5.21 16.60 10.00
N LEU A 22 5.28 16.51 11.34
CA LEU A 22 4.09 16.33 12.17
C LEU A 22 3.26 17.61 12.32
N GLY A 23 3.82 18.76 11.95
CA GLY A 23 3.17 20.06 11.97
C GLY A 23 2.52 20.41 10.64
N SER A 24 2.87 21.60 10.12
CA SER A 24 2.34 22.13 8.86
C SER A 24 3.30 22.00 7.68
N SER A 25 4.45 21.32 7.86
CA SER A 25 5.38 21.16 6.76
C SER A 25 4.95 20.03 5.84
N ALA A 26 4.91 20.32 4.54
CA ALA A 26 4.67 19.35 3.47
C ALA A 26 5.84 19.38 2.46
N SER A 27 7.06 19.65 2.95
CA SER A 27 8.23 19.64 2.08
C SER A 27 8.70 18.21 1.81
N GLU A 28 9.19 17.96 0.59
CA GLU A 28 9.79 16.68 0.21
C GLU A 28 10.94 16.28 1.15
N LYS A 29 11.67 17.26 1.67
CA LYS A 29 12.75 17.01 2.65
C LYS A 29 12.19 16.46 3.95
N ASP A 30 11.17 17.11 4.51
CA ASP A 30 10.59 16.69 5.79
C ASP A 30 9.85 15.35 5.67
N TYR A 31 9.27 15.07 4.49
CA TYR A 31 8.74 13.75 4.15
C TYR A 31 9.83 12.67 4.19
N ARG A 32 10.98 12.91 3.55
CA ARG A 32 12.11 11.96 3.57
C ARG A 32 12.71 11.77 4.95
N ASP A 33 12.80 12.83 5.74
CA ASP A 33 13.27 12.73 7.12
C ASP A 33 12.27 11.94 7.99
N ALA A 34 10.96 12.09 7.75
CA ALA A 34 9.93 11.31 8.42
C ALA A 34 10.01 9.82 8.08
N LEU A 35 10.24 9.46 6.80
CA LEU A 35 10.49 8.07 6.39
C LEU A 35 11.72 7.49 7.09
N ALA A 36 12.84 8.22 7.09
CA ALA A 36 14.06 7.77 7.77
C ALA A 36 13.86 7.58 9.28
N LEU A 37 13.02 8.40 9.91
CA LEU A 37 12.67 8.25 11.31
C LEU A 37 11.79 7.02 11.56
N VAL A 38 10.82 6.73 10.68
CA VAL A 38 10.02 5.50 10.77
C VAL A 38 10.91 4.26 10.63
N ASP A 39 11.82 4.25 9.64
CA ASP A 39 12.78 3.15 9.46
C ASP A 39 13.63 2.93 10.72
N TYR A 40 14.15 4.02 11.30
CA TYR A 40 14.91 3.95 12.54
C TYR A 40 14.07 3.37 13.70
N LEU A 41 12.81 3.80 13.84
CA LEU A 41 11.93 3.32 14.90
C LEU A 41 11.60 1.84 14.72
N ILE A 42 11.33 1.37 13.51
CA ILE A 42 11.09 -0.06 13.24
C ILE A 42 12.30 -0.92 13.65
N GLU A 43 13.52 -0.43 13.48
CA GLU A 43 14.74 -1.16 13.85
C GLU A 43 15.08 -1.11 15.34
N ASN A 44 14.68 -0.05 16.05
CA ASN A 44 15.20 0.26 17.39
C ASN A 44 14.13 0.35 18.50
N ASP A 45 12.89 0.68 18.15
CA ASP A 45 11.76 0.90 19.08
C ASP A 45 10.42 0.80 18.32
N ASP A 46 10.06 -0.41 17.88
CA ASP A 46 8.92 -0.68 16.99
C ASP A 46 7.55 -0.55 17.67
N GLU A 47 7.52 -0.45 19.00
CA GLU A 47 6.31 -0.15 19.79
C GLU A 47 6.14 1.35 20.06
N ASN A 48 7.01 2.21 19.53
CA ASN A 48 6.95 3.65 19.79
C ASN A 48 5.68 4.27 19.16
N PRO A 49 4.84 4.98 19.93
CA PRO A 49 3.61 5.57 19.40
C PRO A 49 3.85 6.65 18.34
N LEU A 50 5.08 7.16 18.22
CA LEU A 50 5.46 8.10 17.17
C LEU A 50 5.28 7.51 15.76
N ILE A 51 5.39 6.19 15.62
CA ILE A 51 5.18 5.48 14.36
C ILE A 51 3.78 5.75 13.82
N ASP A 52 2.74 5.65 14.65
CA ASP A 52 1.35 5.88 14.24
C ASP A 52 1.13 7.31 13.75
N PHE A 53 1.71 8.30 14.43
CA PHE A 53 1.60 9.71 14.05
C PHE A 53 2.32 10.00 12.72
N LEU A 54 3.52 9.44 12.55
CA LEU A 54 4.29 9.60 11.32
C LEU A 54 3.61 8.89 10.15
N ALA A 55 3.17 7.64 10.33
CA ALA A 55 2.48 6.86 9.32
C ALA A 55 1.21 7.57 8.83
N SER A 56 0.42 8.13 9.75
CA SER A 56 -0.76 8.92 9.38
C SER A 56 -0.41 10.16 8.55
N LYS A 57 0.68 10.85 8.86
CA LYS A 57 1.12 12.05 8.12
C LYS A 57 1.76 11.72 6.78
N ILE A 58 2.50 10.61 6.71
CA ILE A 58 3.10 10.09 5.48
C ILE A 58 1.98 9.72 4.50
N ALA A 59 0.99 8.94 4.94
CA ALA A 59 -0.15 8.57 4.11
C ALA A 59 -0.90 9.80 3.59
N GLU A 60 -1.16 10.80 4.45
CA GLU A 60 -1.79 12.07 4.04
C GLU A 60 -0.96 12.80 2.95
N TYR A 61 0.36 12.80 3.07
CA TYR A 61 1.25 13.40 2.08
C TYR A 61 1.25 12.63 0.75
N GLU A 62 1.41 11.30 0.79
CA GLU A 62 1.43 10.43 -0.38
C GLU A 62 0.09 10.44 -1.14
N ASP A 63 -1.03 10.52 -0.43
CA ASP A 63 -2.37 10.57 -1.05
C ASP A 63 -2.62 11.88 -1.81
N ASN A 64 -2.05 13.00 -1.36
CA ASN A 64 -2.38 14.35 -1.86
C ASN A 64 -1.26 15.02 -2.67
N SER A 65 -0.03 14.50 -2.64
CA SER A 65 1.11 15.10 -3.35
C SER A 65 1.06 14.82 -4.85
N GLU A 66 1.36 15.84 -5.67
CA GLU A 66 1.44 15.70 -7.14
C GLU A 66 2.48 14.66 -7.57
N GLN A 67 3.54 14.45 -6.77
CA GLN A 67 4.58 13.46 -7.03
C GLN A 67 4.02 12.03 -7.14
N PHE A 68 2.96 11.73 -6.38
CA PHE A 68 2.35 10.39 -6.34
C PHE A 68 1.06 10.32 -7.15
N ALA A 69 0.58 11.42 -7.74
CA ALA A 69 -0.72 11.48 -8.41
C ALA A 69 -0.87 10.45 -9.55
N GLU A 70 0.16 10.27 -10.38
CA GLU A 70 0.14 9.27 -11.47
C GLU A 70 0.13 7.84 -10.92
N PHE A 71 0.95 7.57 -9.89
CA PHE A 71 1.00 6.28 -9.22
C PHE A 71 -0.34 5.95 -8.55
N ASN A 72 -0.88 6.87 -7.75
CA ASN A 72 -2.16 6.72 -7.05
C ASN A 72 -3.30 6.48 -8.03
N LYS A 73 -3.32 7.18 -9.17
CA LYS A 73 -4.28 6.92 -10.25
C LYS A 73 -4.14 5.50 -10.80
N SER A 74 -2.91 5.04 -11.06
CA SER A 74 -2.67 3.68 -11.56
C SER A 74 -3.10 2.59 -10.57
N VAL A 75 -2.91 2.82 -9.27
CA VAL A 75 -3.35 1.92 -8.20
C VAL A 75 -4.87 1.90 -8.11
N ALA A 76 -5.53 3.06 -8.15
CA ALA A 76 -6.98 3.17 -8.07
C ALA A 76 -7.71 2.55 -9.28
N GLU A 77 -7.10 2.60 -10.47
CA GLU A 77 -7.66 2.00 -11.69
C GLU A 77 -7.40 0.49 -11.80
N MET A 78 -6.46 -0.05 -11.03
CA MET A 78 -6.08 -1.47 -11.11
C MET A 78 -7.07 -2.35 -10.34
N PRO A 79 -7.73 -3.34 -10.99
CA PRO A 79 -8.56 -4.29 -10.27
C PRO A 79 -7.73 -5.16 -9.32
N VAL A 80 -8.14 -5.27 -8.06
CA VAL A 80 -7.44 -6.05 -7.01
C VAL A 80 -7.13 -7.47 -7.48
N GLY A 81 -8.10 -8.17 -8.08
CA GLY A 81 -7.88 -9.51 -8.61
C GLY A 81 -6.85 -9.59 -9.74
N VAL A 82 -6.68 -8.53 -10.53
CA VAL A 82 -5.63 -8.46 -11.56
C VAL A 82 -4.27 -8.23 -10.92
N ALA A 83 -4.18 -7.36 -9.90
CA ALA A 83 -2.95 -7.15 -9.14
C ALA A 83 -2.48 -8.47 -8.49
N LEU A 84 -3.37 -9.18 -7.81
CA LEU A 84 -3.05 -10.47 -7.20
C LEU A 84 -2.62 -11.50 -8.24
N LEU A 85 -3.31 -11.59 -9.39
CA LEU A 85 -2.91 -12.50 -10.46
C LEU A 85 -1.52 -12.18 -11.00
N ARG A 86 -1.19 -10.89 -11.20
CA ARG A 86 0.16 -10.46 -11.61
C ARG A 86 1.22 -10.89 -10.61
N THR A 87 0.95 -10.70 -9.32
CA THR A 87 1.85 -11.12 -8.25
C THR A 87 2.05 -12.64 -8.25
N LEU A 88 1.00 -13.44 -8.40
CA LEU A 88 1.11 -14.90 -8.48
C LEU A 88 1.92 -15.34 -9.71
N ILE A 89 1.69 -14.72 -10.87
CA ILE A 89 2.48 -15.00 -12.07
C ILE A 89 3.97 -14.71 -11.84
N ASP A 90 4.29 -13.56 -11.25
CA ASP A 90 5.68 -13.19 -10.99
C ASP A 90 6.34 -14.08 -9.92
N GLN A 91 5.68 -14.34 -8.80
CA GLN A 91 6.23 -15.12 -7.69
C GLN A 91 6.48 -16.58 -8.08
N TYR A 92 5.55 -17.18 -8.84
CA TYR A 92 5.68 -18.56 -9.32
C TYR A 92 6.41 -18.66 -10.67
N LYS A 93 6.91 -17.54 -11.22
CA LYS A 93 7.60 -17.45 -12.52
C LYS A 93 6.85 -18.14 -13.66
N LEU A 94 5.54 -17.93 -13.69
CA LEU A 94 4.63 -18.56 -14.66
C LEU A 94 4.63 -17.82 -16.00
N SER A 95 4.50 -18.57 -17.07
CA SER A 95 4.06 -18.04 -18.36
C SER A 95 2.53 -17.99 -18.41
N TYR A 96 1.95 -17.19 -19.32
CA TYR A 96 0.50 -17.16 -19.51
C TYR A 96 -0.09 -18.51 -19.97
N SER A 97 0.75 -19.40 -20.49
CA SER A 97 0.37 -20.76 -20.87
C SER A 97 0.09 -21.64 -19.66
N ASP A 98 0.76 -21.36 -18.54
CA ASP A 98 0.73 -22.21 -17.37
C ASP A 98 -0.56 -22.03 -16.57
N LEU A 99 -1.39 -21.04 -16.91
CA LEU A 99 -2.70 -20.74 -16.31
C LEU A 99 -3.88 -21.28 -17.12
N LYS A 100 -3.61 -22.25 -18.00
CA LYS A 100 -4.60 -22.78 -18.94
C LYS A 100 -5.77 -23.48 -18.27
N GLU A 101 -5.50 -24.19 -17.17
CA GLU A 101 -6.53 -24.97 -16.48
C GLU A 101 -7.45 -24.08 -15.63
N GLU A 102 -6.98 -22.91 -15.19
CA GLU A 102 -7.72 -22.01 -14.30
C GLU A 102 -8.43 -20.88 -15.07
N ILE A 103 -7.77 -20.33 -16.09
CA ILE A 103 -8.27 -19.19 -16.86
C ILE A 103 -8.53 -19.58 -18.32
N GLY A 104 -7.62 -20.31 -18.95
CA GLY A 104 -7.76 -20.73 -20.35
C GLY A 104 -6.62 -20.24 -21.26
N SER A 105 -6.95 -19.80 -22.47
CA SER A 105 -5.91 -19.49 -23.47
C SER A 105 -4.99 -18.35 -23.04
N LYS A 106 -3.74 -18.34 -23.54
CA LYS A 106 -2.78 -17.24 -23.29
C LYS A 106 -3.36 -15.87 -23.65
N SER A 107 -4.20 -15.83 -24.69
CA SER A 107 -4.89 -14.62 -25.13
C SER A 107 -5.89 -14.13 -24.08
N LEU A 108 -6.68 -15.02 -23.50
CA LEU A 108 -7.62 -14.66 -22.43
C LEU A 108 -6.90 -14.16 -21.17
N VAL A 109 -5.80 -14.80 -20.79
CA VAL A 109 -4.95 -14.33 -19.67
C VAL A 109 -4.44 -12.92 -19.95
N SER A 110 -3.94 -12.65 -21.16
CA SER A 110 -3.48 -11.31 -21.57
C SER A 110 -4.60 -10.26 -21.53
N GLN A 111 -5.81 -10.62 -21.98
CA GLN A 111 -6.98 -9.72 -21.94
C GLN A 111 -7.42 -9.40 -20.50
N ILE A 112 -7.31 -10.37 -19.59
CA ILE A 112 -7.61 -10.15 -18.17
C ILE A 112 -6.57 -9.22 -17.55
N LEU A 113 -5.28 -9.48 -17.79
CA LEU A 113 -4.20 -8.67 -17.25
C LEU A 113 -4.19 -7.23 -17.77
N SER A 114 -4.71 -6.99 -18.97
CA SER A 114 -4.87 -5.66 -19.57
C SER A 114 -6.21 -4.98 -19.24
N GLY A 115 -7.06 -5.62 -18.44
CA GLY A 115 -8.36 -5.06 -18.03
C GLY A 115 -9.46 -5.13 -19.09
N GLN A 116 -9.20 -5.72 -20.26
CA GLN A 116 -10.21 -5.93 -21.31
C GLN A 116 -11.26 -6.97 -20.93
N ARG A 117 -10.92 -7.88 -20.01
CA ARG A 117 -11.80 -8.90 -19.46
C ARG A 117 -11.63 -8.96 -17.94
N SER A 118 -12.69 -9.29 -17.22
CA SER A 118 -12.64 -9.49 -15.77
C SER A 118 -12.42 -10.97 -15.42
N LEU A 119 -11.83 -11.23 -14.26
CA LEU A 119 -11.84 -12.56 -13.66
C LEU A 119 -13.28 -12.96 -13.32
N THR A 120 -13.67 -14.18 -13.69
CA THR A 120 -14.96 -14.75 -13.32
C THR A 120 -14.84 -15.46 -11.97
N ILE A 121 -15.97 -15.71 -11.30
CA ILE A 121 -16.01 -16.51 -10.06
C ILE A 121 -15.38 -17.89 -10.27
N THR A 122 -15.57 -18.48 -11.46
CA THR A 122 -14.96 -19.77 -11.82
C THR A 122 -13.44 -19.67 -11.88
N HIS A 123 -12.89 -18.62 -12.53
CA HIS A 123 -11.45 -18.38 -12.55
C HIS A 123 -10.90 -18.20 -11.13
N ILE A 124 -11.56 -17.36 -10.32
CA ILE A 124 -11.14 -17.08 -8.94
C ILE A 124 -11.09 -18.36 -8.11
N LYS A 125 -12.12 -19.22 -8.20
CA LYS A 125 -12.15 -20.51 -7.49
C LYS A 125 -11.01 -21.44 -7.93
N ALA A 126 -10.74 -21.54 -9.23
CA ALA A 126 -9.68 -22.38 -9.75
C ALA A 126 -8.29 -21.88 -9.34
N LEU A 127 -8.04 -20.57 -9.46
CA LEU A 127 -6.79 -19.93 -9.01
C LEU A 127 -6.60 -20.10 -7.50
N SER A 128 -7.65 -19.87 -6.71
CA SER A 128 -7.63 -20.04 -5.26
C SER A 128 -7.26 -21.47 -4.87
N ALA A 129 -7.85 -22.46 -5.53
CA ALA A 129 -7.55 -23.87 -5.30
C ALA A 129 -6.10 -24.24 -5.65
N ARG A 130 -5.58 -23.71 -6.76
CA ARG A 130 -4.19 -23.97 -7.18
C ARG A 130 -3.15 -23.35 -6.25
N PHE A 131 -3.34 -22.09 -5.88
CA PHE A 131 -2.34 -21.33 -5.13
C PHE A 131 -2.56 -21.37 -3.61
N GLY A 132 -3.64 -22.01 -3.14
CA GLY A 132 -3.96 -22.10 -1.71
C GLY A 132 -4.32 -20.75 -1.09
N VAL A 133 -4.82 -19.81 -1.89
CA VAL A 133 -5.21 -18.46 -1.44
C VAL A 133 -6.72 -18.34 -1.26
N LYS A 134 -7.17 -17.39 -0.45
CA LYS A 134 -8.61 -17.15 -0.26
C LYS A 134 -9.21 -16.47 -1.50
N PRO A 135 -10.38 -16.90 -2.00
CA PRO A 135 -11.09 -16.24 -3.10
C PRO A 135 -11.35 -14.76 -2.87
N GLU A 136 -11.54 -14.36 -1.62
CA GLU A 136 -11.77 -12.99 -1.16
C GLU A 136 -10.63 -12.04 -1.53
N TRP A 137 -9.40 -12.55 -1.72
CA TRP A 137 -8.26 -11.71 -2.09
C TRP A 137 -8.31 -11.25 -3.56
N PHE A 138 -9.19 -11.81 -4.38
CA PHE A 138 -9.39 -11.39 -5.77
C PHE A 138 -10.50 -10.33 -5.93
N LEU A 139 -11.21 -9.98 -4.85
CA LEU A 139 -12.40 -9.13 -4.85
C LEU A 139 -12.07 -7.70 -4.42
#